data_AF-A0A436CUC0-F1
#
_entry.id   AF-A0A436CUC0-F1
#
_cell.length_a   1.000
_cell.length_b   1.000
_cell.length_c   1.000
_cell.angle_alpha   90.00
_cell.angle_beta   90.00
_cell.angle_gamma   90.00
#
_symmetry.space_group_name_H-M   'P 1'
#
loop_
_entity.id
_entity.type
_entity.pdbx_description
1 polymer ?
#
loop_
_entity_poly.entity_id
_entity_poly.type
_entity_poly.pdbx_seq_one_letter_code
_entity_poly.pdbx_strand_id
1 'polypeptide(L)'
;MKIKTSIHASSIVEEGAKIGQGVRIGPFCHVGADVVIGDDVELVSHVSVMGATSIGASTKVYPMATLGAPPQNTKHKGGRTTLVIGRNCTIREGVTMHLGTDSSRGETTVGDNGNFLAYAH
;
A
#
# COMPACT_ATOMS: atom_id res chain seq x y z
N MET A 1 -23.58 11.40 4.80
CA MET A 1 -22.57 11.63 5.87
C MET A 1 -21.19 11.38 5.29
N LYS A 2 -20.23 12.30 5.42
CA LYS A 2 -18.83 12.00 5.07
C LYS A 2 -18.25 11.09 6.14
N ILE A 3 -17.73 9.93 5.76
CA ILE A 3 -17.06 9.00 6.68
C ILE A 3 -15.76 9.67 7.13
N LYS A 4 -15.50 9.74 8.44
CA LYS A 4 -14.29 10.34 9.00
C LYS A 4 -13.13 9.34 8.88
N THR A 5 -11.94 9.83 8.53
CA THR A 5 -10.70 9.06 8.59
C THR A 5 -10.45 8.56 10.02
N SER A 6 -10.13 7.27 10.17
CA SER A 6 -9.90 6.59 11.45
C SER A 6 -8.63 5.76 11.39
N ILE A 7 -7.73 6.00 12.35
CA ILE A 7 -6.46 5.30 12.48
C ILE A 7 -6.42 4.68 13.87
N HIS A 8 -6.29 3.36 13.95
CA HIS A 8 -6.20 2.66 15.21
C HIS A 8 -4.91 3.04 15.96
N ALA A 9 -4.99 3.23 17.28
CA ALA A 9 -3.89 3.73 18.10
C ALA A 9 -2.65 2.81 18.15
N SER A 10 -2.82 1.52 17.82
CA SER A 10 -1.71 0.56 17.74
C SER A 10 -1.02 0.51 16.36
N SER A 11 -1.44 1.34 15.42
CA SER A 11 -0.83 1.43 14.10
C SER A 11 0.18 2.56 14.05
N ILE A 12 1.25 2.34 13.30
CA ILE A 12 2.30 3.32 13.10
C ILE A 12 2.08 3.94 11.72
N VAL A 13 1.82 5.24 11.70
CA VAL A 13 1.79 6.06 10.49
C VAL A 13 2.91 7.07 10.62
N GLU A 14 3.93 6.94 9.77
CA GLU A 14 5.10 7.80 9.82
C GLU A 14 4.78 9.22 9.36
N GLU A 15 5.54 10.20 9.89
CA GLU A 15 5.45 11.58 9.46
C GLU A 15 5.83 11.70 7.98
N GLY A 16 4.95 12.32 7.18
CA GLY A 16 5.08 12.44 5.73
C GLY A 16 4.00 11.70 4.95
N ALA A 17 3.44 10.63 5.53
CA ALA A 17 2.39 9.84 4.89
C ALA A 17 1.16 10.72 4.56
N LYS A 18 0.63 10.58 3.34
CA LYS A 18 -0.54 11.35 2.88
C LYS A 18 -1.77 10.48 2.94
N ILE A 19 -2.73 10.86 3.78
CA ILE A 19 -3.93 10.07 4.06
C ILE A 19 -5.18 10.80 3.55
N GLY A 20 -5.95 10.13 2.69
CA GLY A 20 -7.22 10.61 2.17
C GLY A 20 -8.36 10.67 3.21
N GLN A 21 -9.52 11.12 2.74
CA GLN A 21 -10.76 11.17 3.52
C GLN A 21 -11.39 9.77 3.64
N GLY A 22 -12.08 9.48 4.74
CA GLY A 22 -12.80 8.22 4.93
C GLY A 22 -11.91 6.97 5.08
N VAL A 23 -10.58 7.14 5.07
CA VAL A 23 -9.60 6.06 5.22
C VAL A 23 -9.76 5.37 6.57
N ARG A 24 -9.71 4.04 6.58
CA ARG A 24 -9.72 3.21 7.79
C ARG A 24 -8.44 2.42 7.88
N ILE A 25 -7.62 2.71 8.89
CA ILE A 25 -6.42 1.94 9.21
C ILE A 25 -6.69 1.23 10.53
N GLY A 26 -6.93 -0.08 10.48
CA GLY A 26 -7.11 -0.90 11.67
C GLY A 26 -5.78 -1.21 12.37
N PRO A 27 -5.76 -2.11 13.36
CA PRO A 27 -4.66 -2.24 14.31
C PRO A 27 -3.38 -2.84 13.70
N PHE A 28 -2.23 -2.44 14.25
CA PHE A 28 -0.91 -2.98 13.92
C PHE A 28 -0.52 -2.85 12.44
N CYS A 29 -1.09 -1.88 11.73
CA CYS A 29 -0.63 -1.52 10.40
C CYS A 29 0.62 -0.62 10.51
N HIS A 30 1.48 -0.71 9.50
CA HIS A 30 2.60 0.21 9.31
C HIS A 30 2.42 0.94 7.97
N VAL A 31 2.51 2.26 8.00
CA VAL A 31 2.40 3.14 6.82
C VAL A 31 3.62 4.05 6.81
N GLY A 32 4.50 3.84 5.84
CA GLY A 32 5.75 4.59 5.69
C GLY A 32 5.57 6.05 5.26
N ALA A 33 6.59 6.86 5.49
CA ALA A 33 6.57 8.32 5.26
C ALA A 33 6.27 8.73 3.81
N ASP A 34 6.67 7.93 2.82
CA ASP A 34 6.47 8.23 1.39
C ASP A 34 5.16 7.65 0.81
N VAL A 35 4.30 7.09 1.67
CA VAL A 35 3.04 6.45 1.25
C VAL A 35 1.94 7.47 1.00
N VAL A 36 1.17 7.25 -0.07
CA VAL A 36 -0.05 7.99 -0.39
C VAL A 36 -1.24 7.04 -0.40
N ILE A 37 -2.21 7.29 0.48
CA ILE A 37 -3.44 6.52 0.61
C ILE A 37 -4.61 7.37 0.11
N GLY A 38 -5.28 6.90 -0.94
CA GLY A 38 -6.48 7.54 -1.50
C GLY A 38 -7.71 7.43 -0.59
N ASP A 39 -8.76 8.15 -0.95
CA ASP A 39 -10.00 8.22 -0.18
C ASP A 39 -10.65 6.84 0.00
N ASP A 40 -11.32 6.63 1.13
CA ASP A 40 -12.08 5.42 1.46
C ASP A 40 -11.29 4.09 1.42
N VAL A 41 -9.95 4.14 1.38
CA VAL A 41 -9.11 2.94 1.49
C VAL A 41 -9.26 2.33 2.88
N GLU A 42 -9.28 1.00 2.95
CA GLU A 42 -9.32 0.23 4.19
C GLU A 42 -8.10 -0.69 4.30
N LEU A 43 -7.23 -0.42 5.28
CA LEU A 43 -6.19 -1.34 5.72
C LEU A 43 -6.70 -2.07 6.96
N VAL A 44 -6.95 -3.38 6.86
CA VAL A 44 -7.69 -4.12 7.92
C VAL A 44 -6.90 -4.26 9.22
N SER A 45 -5.83 -5.04 9.24
CA SER A 45 -4.91 -5.13 10.39
C SER A 45 -3.60 -5.73 9.89
N HIS A 46 -2.47 -5.44 10.52
CA HIS A 46 -1.18 -6.05 10.12
C HIS A 46 -0.83 -5.86 8.63
N VAL A 47 -1.28 -4.76 8.01
CA VAL A 47 -0.88 -4.39 6.66
C VAL A 47 0.38 -3.54 6.77
N SER A 48 1.40 -3.86 5.98
CA SER A 48 2.60 -3.03 5.85
C SER A 48 2.61 -2.35 4.49
N VAL A 49 2.61 -1.02 4.47
CA VAL A 49 2.76 -0.21 3.25
C VAL A 49 4.03 0.61 3.40
N MET A 50 4.99 0.35 2.52
CA MET A 50 6.36 0.85 2.62
C MET A 50 6.76 1.58 1.32
N GLY A 51 7.88 2.29 1.35
CA GLY A 51 8.46 2.94 0.18
C GLY A 51 7.54 3.98 -0.46
N ALA A 52 7.89 4.40 -1.68
CA ALA A 52 7.07 5.33 -2.46
C ALA A 52 5.89 4.59 -3.11
N THR A 53 4.87 4.33 -2.29
CA THR A 53 3.68 3.55 -2.66
C THR A 53 2.44 4.42 -2.68
N SER A 54 1.67 4.37 -3.76
CA SER A 54 0.35 4.99 -3.88
C SER A 54 -0.74 3.94 -3.97
N ILE A 55 -1.80 4.07 -3.16
CA ILE A 55 -2.99 3.21 -3.18
C ILE A 55 -4.21 4.04 -3.56
N GLY A 56 -4.86 3.68 -4.67
CA GLY A 56 -6.04 4.37 -5.17
C GLY A 56 -7.27 4.17 -4.29
N ALA A 57 -8.25 5.07 -4.47
CA ALA A 57 -9.43 5.17 -3.64
C ALA A 57 -10.25 3.86 -3.55
N SER A 58 -10.93 3.67 -2.42
CA SER A 58 -11.83 2.54 -2.14
C SER A 58 -11.18 1.15 -2.29
N THR A 59 -9.84 1.07 -2.30
CA THR A 59 -9.11 -0.19 -2.24
C THR A 59 -9.14 -0.76 -0.83
N LYS A 60 -9.35 -2.07 -0.70
CA LYS A 60 -9.33 -2.79 0.56
C LYS A 60 -8.16 -3.76 0.61
N VAL A 61 -7.37 -3.66 1.68
CA VAL A 61 -6.16 -4.47 1.92
C VAL A 61 -6.33 -5.29 3.18
N TYR A 62 -6.25 -6.60 3.02
CA TYR A 62 -6.45 -7.61 4.06
C TYR A 62 -5.14 -7.94 4.79
N PRO A 63 -5.22 -8.62 5.95
CA PRO A 63 -4.07 -8.78 6.83
C PRO A 63 -2.85 -9.46 6.23
N MET A 64 -1.67 -9.09 6.77
CA MET A 64 -0.36 -9.62 6.38
C MET A 64 0.06 -9.30 4.94
N ALA A 65 -0.67 -8.42 4.24
CA ALA A 65 -0.21 -7.88 2.96
C ALA A 65 1.01 -6.96 3.16
N THR A 66 1.99 -7.11 2.27
CA THR A 66 3.22 -6.30 2.25
C THR A 66 3.33 -5.58 0.91
N LEU A 67 3.09 -4.26 0.92
CA LEU A 67 3.03 -3.44 -0.28
C LEU A 67 4.19 -2.44 -0.26
N GLY A 68 4.93 -2.35 -1.36
CA GLY A 68 6.01 -1.38 -1.53
C GLY A 68 7.33 -1.75 -0.86
N ALA A 69 7.53 -3.03 -0.53
CA ALA A 69 8.84 -3.52 -0.13
C ALA A 69 9.84 -3.43 -1.31
N PRO A 70 11.16 -3.39 -1.04
CA PRO A 70 12.19 -3.35 -2.07
C PRO A 70 12.10 -4.53 -3.04
N PRO A 71 12.41 -4.35 -4.34
CA PRO A 71 12.43 -5.45 -5.29
C PRO A 71 13.45 -6.52 -4.90
N GLN A 72 13.11 -7.79 -5.12
CA GLN A 72 13.99 -8.94 -4.91
C GLN A 72 14.96 -9.14 -6.09
N ASN A 73 15.60 -8.04 -6.55
CA ASN A 73 16.49 -8.03 -7.70
C ASN A 73 17.88 -7.52 -7.30
N THR A 74 18.92 -8.33 -7.51
CA THR A 74 20.32 -8.01 -7.15
C THR A 74 20.94 -6.88 -7.97
N LYS A 75 20.35 -6.55 -9.12
CA LYS A 75 20.73 -5.40 -9.94
C LYS A 75 20.21 -4.08 -9.41
N HIS A 76 19.22 -4.10 -8.51
CA HIS A 76 18.71 -2.89 -7.88
C HIS A 76 19.78 -2.27 -6.96
N LYS A 77 20.13 -0.99 -7.16
CA LYS A 77 21.19 -0.30 -6.40
C LYS A 77 20.66 0.83 -5.52
N GLY A 78 19.38 0.79 -5.17
CA GLY A 78 18.76 1.75 -4.26
C GLY A 78 18.32 3.05 -4.93
N GLY A 79 18.26 3.11 -6.27
CA GLY A 79 17.59 4.21 -6.95
C GLY A 79 16.12 4.31 -6.54
N ARG A 80 15.55 5.52 -6.55
CA ARG A 80 14.14 5.74 -6.18
C ARG A 80 13.23 5.00 -7.16
N THR A 81 12.37 4.12 -6.63
CA THR A 81 11.36 3.38 -7.39
C THR A 81 10.01 3.39 -6.69
N THR A 82 8.96 3.09 -7.42
CA THR A 82 7.57 3.28 -6.98
C THR A 82 6.72 2.03 -7.14
N LEU A 83 5.62 1.99 -6.38
CA LEU A 83 4.48 1.12 -6.58
C LEU A 83 3.22 1.98 -6.68
N VAL A 84 2.46 1.81 -7.76
CA VAL A 84 1.20 2.52 -7.98
C VAL A 84 0.08 1.50 -8.10
N ILE A 85 -0.84 1.48 -7.13
CA ILE A 85 -2.03 0.64 -7.13
C ILE A 85 -3.25 1.51 -7.42
N GLY A 86 -4.08 1.08 -8.37
CA GLY A 86 -5.32 1.74 -8.75
C GLY A 86 -6.40 1.71 -7.68
N ARG A 87 -7.61 2.11 -8.07
CA ARG A 87 -8.80 2.18 -7.20
C ARG A 87 -9.60 0.88 -7.20
N ASN A 88 -10.46 0.74 -6.19
CA ASN A 88 -11.41 -0.36 -6.05
C ASN A 88 -10.78 -1.76 -6.07
N CYS A 89 -9.52 -1.89 -5.66
CA CYS A 89 -8.87 -3.19 -5.60
C CYS A 89 -9.24 -3.93 -4.31
N THR A 90 -9.31 -5.25 -4.40
CA THR A 90 -9.35 -6.16 -3.24
C THR A 90 -8.03 -6.89 -3.19
N ILE A 91 -7.23 -6.63 -2.16
CA ILE A 91 -5.92 -7.23 -1.94
C ILE A 91 -6.00 -8.13 -0.72
N ARG A 92 -6.02 -9.45 -0.96
CA ARG A 92 -6.23 -10.47 0.06
C ARG A 92 -4.98 -10.72 0.91
N GLU A 93 -5.13 -11.64 1.85
CA GLU A 93 -4.19 -11.94 2.90
C GLU A 93 -2.83 -12.39 2.33
N GLY A 94 -1.74 -11.88 2.92
CA GLY A 94 -0.39 -12.31 2.54
C GLY A 94 0.04 -11.92 1.11
N VAL A 95 -0.71 -11.06 0.42
CA VAL A 95 -0.30 -10.54 -0.89
C VAL A 95 0.95 -9.68 -0.74
N THR A 96 1.90 -9.86 -1.65
CA THR A 96 3.09 -9.02 -1.71
C THR A 96 3.12 -8.27 -3.04
N MET A 97 3.44 -6.99 -3.02
CA MET A 97 3.63 -6.19 -4.24
C MET A 97 4.86 -5.32 -4.02
N HIS A 98 5.91 -5.51 -4.82
CA HIS A 98 7.18 -4.81 -4.63
C HIS A 98 7.28 -3.55 -5.50
N LEU A 99 8.12 -2.61 -5.07
CA LEU A 99 8.51 -1.46 -5.90
C LEU A 99 9.19 -1.92 -7.20
N GLY A 100 9.25 -1.03 -8.18
CA GLY A 100 10.03 -1.27 -9.39
C GLY A 100 11.55 -1.36 -9.13
N THR A 101 12.33 -1.48 -10.21
CA THR A 101 13.80 -1.46 -10.17
C THR A 101 14.35 -0.29 -10.98
N ASP A 102 15.41 0.34 -10.47
CA ASP A 102 16.22 1.38 -11.15
C ASP A 102 16.97 0.85 -12.38
N SER A 103 17.10 -0.46 -12.50
CA SER A 103 17.59 -1.15 -13.71
C SER A 103 16.52 -1.35 -14.80
N SER A 104 15.31 -0.83 -14.61
CA SER A 104 14.17 -0.96 -15.53
C SER A 104 13.30 0.30 -15.48
N ARG A 105 11.99 0.18 -15.65
CA ARG A 105 11.02 1.28 -15.63
C ARG A 105 10.96 2.05 -14.30
N GLY A 106 11.48 1.48 -13.20
CA GLY A 106 11.41 2.11 -11.88
C GLY A 106 10.04 2.09 -11.20
N GLU A 107 9.01 1.53 -11.83
CA GLU A 107 7.65 1.52 -11.30
C GLU A 107 6.97 0.16 -11.52
N THR A 108 6.34 -0.36 -10.47
CA THR A 108 5.32 -1.41 -10.53
C THR A 108 3.94 -0.75 -10.59
N THR A 109 3.09 -1.13 -11.55
CA THR A 109 1.74 -0.56 -11.70
C THR A 109 0.69 -1.66 -11.62
N VAL A 110 -0.31 -1.46 -10.76
CA VAL A 110 -1.53 -2.26 -10.66
C VAL A 110 -2.71 -1.38 -11.06
N GLY A 111 -3.57 -1.87 -11.96
CA GLY A 111 -4.74 -1.14 -12.45
C GLY A 111 -5.89 -1.03 -11.44
N ASP A 112 -7.06 -0.67 -11.95
CA ASP A 112 -8.29 -0.53 -11.17
C ASP A 112 -9.09 -1.85 -11.08
N ASN A 113 -9.93 -1.98 -10.05
CA ASN A 113 -10.90 -3.08 -9.87
C ASN A 113 -10.26 -4.49 -9.85
N GLY A 114 -8.99 -4.59 -9.44
CA GLY A 114 -8.29 -5.86 -9.34
C GLY A 114 -8.73 -6.66 -8.12
N ASN A 115 -8.80 -7.99 -8.26
CA ASN A 115 -9.02 -8.91 -7.14
C ASN A 115 -7.81 -9.85 -7.01
N PHE A 116 -6.94 -9.55 -6.06
CA PHE A 116 -5.71 -10.28 -5.81
C PHE A 116 -5.94 -11.23 -4.64
N LEU A 117 -6.00 -12.52 -4.93
CA LEU A 117 -6.28 -13.56 -3.94
C LEU A 117 -5.07 -13.82 -3.04
N ALA A 118 -5.32 -14.52 -1.94
CA ALA A 118 -4.33 -14.72 -0.90
C ALA A 118 -3.03 -15.30 -1.47
N TYR A 119 -1.90 -14.78 -0.99
CA TYR A 119 -0.55 -15.17 -1.41
C TYR A 119 -0.17 -14.83 -2.88
N ALA A 120 -0.91 -13.97 -3.57
CA ALA A 120 -0.41 -13.41 -4.84
C ALA A 120 0.87 -12.58 -4.62
N HIS A 121 1.75 -12.59 -5.62
CA HIS A 121 3.02 -11.86 -5.65
C HIS A 121 3.16 -11.09 -6.97
#